data_AF-A0A847XMD6-F1
#
_entry.id   AF-A0A847XMD6-F1
#
_cell.length_a   1.000
_cell.length_b   1.000
_cell.length_c   1.000
_cell.angle_alpha   90.00
_cell.angle_beta   90.00
_cell.angle_gamma   90.00
#
_symmetry.space_group_name_H-M   'P 1'
#
loop_
_entity.id
_entity.type
_entity.pdbx_description
1 polymer ?
#
loop_
_entity_poly.entity_id
_entity_poly.type
_entity_poly.pdbx_seq_one_letter_code
_entity_poly.pdbx_strand_id
1 'polypeptide(L)'
;MGLLDLFSITPHTKKVAFGDGKMKLTRQDVVDLVWSIDSLQPAQKEMIKAELEKELDEGGISEFEYKNIVRRLAEKRVELGLSEVDVKNLRGVLGQ
;
A
#
# COMPACT_ATOMS: atom_id res chain seq x y z
N MET A 1 -18.74 9.55 31.88
CA MET A 1 -19.42 8.75 30.85
C MET A 1 -19.67 9.63 29.65
N GLY A 2 -19.37 9.13 28.44
CA GLY A 2 -19.46 9.83 27.15
C GLY A 2 -18.28 10.81 26.99
N LEU A 3 -17.40 10.70 26.02
CA LEU A 3 -17.69 10.65 24.59
C LEU A 3 -16.73 9.68 23.90
N LEU A 4 -17.25 8.50 23.56
CA LEU A 4 -16.65 7.56 22.61
C LEU A 4 -16.88 8.10 21.20
N ASP A 5 -16.38 9.29 20.90
CA ASP A 5 -16.44 9.86 19.57
C ASP A 5 -15.04 9.81 18.98
N LEU A 6 -14.67 8.67 18.39
CA LEU A 6 -13.80 8.65 17.20
C LEU A 6 -13.83 7.29 16.46
N PHE A 7 -14.98 6.61 16.48
CA PHE A 7 -15.26 5.63 15.42
C PHE A 7 -15.74 6.36 14.17
N SER A 8 -14.85 7.09 13.50
CA SER A 8 -14.99 7.22 12.05
C SER A 8 -14.52 5.92 11.41
N ILE A 9 -15.27 4.83 11.64
CA ILE A 9 -15.21 3.61 10.82
C ILE A 9 -15.99 3.91 9.53
N THR A 10 -15.55 4.92 8.79
CA THR A 10 -15.68 4.86 7.35
C THR A 10 -14.34 4.31 6.91
N PRO A 11 -14.25 3.12 6.29
CA PRO A 11 -13.08 2.80 5.49
C PRO A 11 -13.13 3.78 4.32
N HIS A 12 -12.63 5.00 4.55
CA HIS A 12 -12.21 5.85 3.46
C HIS A 12 -11.03 5.10 2.88
N THR A 13 -11.31 4.22 1.90
CA THR A 13 -10.31 3.67 0.98
C THR A 13 -9.74 4.86 0.24
N LYS A 14 -8.83 5.56 0.92
CA LYS A 14 -8.14 6.71 0.38
C LYS A 14 -7.39 6.17 -0.82
N LYS A 15 -7.78 6.66 -2.00
CA LYS A 15 -7.14 6.24 -3.24
C LYS A 15 -5.71 6.76 -3.21
N VAL A 16 -4.78 5.90 -2.80
CA VAL A 16 -3.35 6.22 -2.78
C VAL A 16 -2.85 6.16 -4.21
N ALA A 17 -2.32 7.27 -4.71
CA ALA A 17 -1.72 7.38 -6.03
C ALA A 17 -0.58 8.40 -5.99
N PHE A 18 0.36 8.29 -6.92
CA PHE A 18 1.39 9.31 -7.17
C PHE A 18 0.85 10.54 -7.94
N GLY A 19 -0.48 10.68 -8.09
CA GLY A 19 -1.14 11.83 -8.72
C GLY A 19 -1.23 13.07 -7.82
N ASP A 20 -1.42 14.25 -8.45
CA ASP A 20 -1.61 15.57 -7.82
C ASP A 20 -0.40 16.11 -7.02
N GLY A 21 0.80 16.09 -7.61
CA GLY A 21 2.00 16.73 -7.04
C GLY A 21 2.67 15.94 -5.91
N LYS A 22 2.21 14.71 -5.65
CA LYS A 22 2.76 13.83 -4.63
C LYS A 22 3.94 13.02 -5.16
N MET A 23 5.15 13.45 -4.81
CA MET A 23 6.40 12.79 -5.26
C MET A 23 6.75 11.51 -4.49
N LYS A 24 6.21 11.35 -3.27
CA LYS A 24 6.54 10.24 -2.37
C LYS A 24 5.32 9.75 -1.57
N LEU A 25 5.26 8.45 -1.31
CA LEU A 25 4.31 7.82 -0.39
C LEU A 25 4.87 7.86 1.02
N THR A 26 4.10 8.41 1.95
CA THR A 26 4.43 8.38 3.38
C THR A 26 4.16 7.00 3.97
N ARG A 27 4.62 6.76 5.21
CA ARG A 27 4.26 5.55 5.95
C ARG A 27 2.76 5.37 6.10
N GLN A 28 2.02 6.46 6.33
CA GLN A 28 0.55 6.38 6.42
C GLN A 28 -0.06 5.96 5.08
N ASP A 29 0.47 6.45 3.97
CA ASP A 29 -0.03 6.06 2.64
C ASP A 29 0.25 4.59 2.33
N VAL A 30 1.38 4.04 2.79
CA VAL A 30 1.68 2.60 2.68
C VAL A 30 0.65 1.78 3.45
N VAL A 31 0.32 2.18 4.68
CA VAL A 31 -0.70 1.52 5.49
C VAL A 31 -2.07 1.64 4.82
N ASP A 32 -2.48 2.84 4.43
CA ASP A 32 -3.78 3.08 3.79
C ASP A 32 -3.92 2.27 2.50
N LEU A 33 -2.87 2.24 1.67
CA LEU A 33 -2.81 1.46 0.44
C LEU A 33 -3.02 -0.02 0.72
N VAL A 34 -2.18 -0.62 1.55
CA VAL A 34 -2.21 -2.07 1.75
C VAL A 34 -3.51 -2.51 2.43
N TRP A 35 -4.07 -1.67 3.31
CA TRP A 35 -5.33 -1.97 3.97
C TRP A 35 -6.54 -1.77 3.06
N SER A 36 -6.44 -0.93 2.04
CA SER A 36 -7.46 -0.75 1.00
C SER A 36 -7.59 -1.93 0.01
N ILE A 37 -6.60 -2.82 -0.05
CA ILE A 37 -6.66 -3.99 -0.93
C ILE A 37 -7.41 -5.12 -0.22
N ASP A 38 -8.69 -5.28 -0.53
CA ASP A 38 -9.58 -6.25 0.11
C ASP A 38 -9.21 -7.72 -0.17
N SER A 39 -8.53 -7.98 -1.30
CA SER A 39 -8.09 -9.31 -1.69
C SER A 39 -6.91 -9.83 -0.87
N LEU A 40 -6.20 -8.97 -0.13
CA LEU A 40 -5.09 -9.38 0.73
C LEU A 40 -5.58 -9.89 2.09
N GLN A 41 -5.07 -11.04 2.51
CA GLN A 41 -5.21 -11.52 3.88
C GLN A 41 -4.35 -10.71 4.86
N PRO A 42 -4.68 -10.66 6.17
CA PRO A 42 -3.93 -9.89 7.16
C PRO A 42 -2.42 -10.16 7.17
N ALA A 43 -2.01 -11.42 7.02
CA ALA A 43 -0.59 -11.79 6.96
C ALA A 43 0.11 -11.21 5.71
N GLN A 44 -0.60 -11.17 4.58
CA GLN A 44 -0.08 -10.60 3.33
C GLN A 44 -0.01 -9.07 3.41
N LYS A 45 -0.97 -8.45 4.10
CA LYS A 45 -0.96 -7.01 4.38
C LYS A 45 0.28 -6.63 5.19
N GLU A 46 0.56 -7.31 6.31
CA GLU A 46 1.76 -7.04 7.11
C GLU A 46 3.05 -7.29 6.32
N MET A 47 3.11 -8.35 5.51
CA MET A 47 4.27 -8.64 4.67
C MET A 47 4.53 -7.55 3.62
N ILE A 48 3.51 -7.16 2.85
CA ILE A 48 3.64 -6.12 1.82
C ILE A 48 4.00 -4.77 2.46
N LYS A 49 3.38 -4.45 3.59
CA LYS A 49 3.73 -3.27 4.38
C LYS A 49 5.19 -3.30 4.79
N ALA A 50 5.69 -4.41 5.35
CA ALA A 50 7.08 -4.54 5.74
C ALA A 50 8.03 -4.38 4.55
N GLU A 51 7.70 -4.92 3.37
CA GLU A 51 8.48 -4.74 2.15
C GLU A 51 8.49 -3.28 1.67
N LEU A 52 7.36 -2.58 1.77
CA LEU A 52 7.28 -1.15 1.45
C LEU A 52 8.04 -0.30 2.48
N GLU A 53 7.95 -0.64 3.77
CA GLU A 53 8.63 0.06 4.87
C GLU A 53 10.16 -0.11 4.86
N LYS A 54 10.70 -1.12 4.17
CA LYS A 54 12.17 -1.25 3.97
C LYS A 54 12.75 -0.14 3.09
N GLU A 55 11.95 0.40 2.20
CA GLU A 55 12.35 1.44 1.24
C GLU A 55 11.81 2.83 1.67
N LEU A 56 11.28 2.92 2.89
CA LEU A 56 10.89 4.19 3.50
C LEU A 56 12.14 4.92 4.00
N ASP A 57 12.63 5.87 3.21
CA ASP A 57 13.64 6.85 3.62
C ASP A 57 12.97 8.07 4.31
N GLU A 58 13.77 9.03 4.81
CA GLU A 58 13.33 10.23 5.56
C GLU A 58 12.24 11.07 4.85
N GLY A 59 12.03 10.87 3.54
CA GLY A 59 11.01 11.57 2.76
C GLY A 59 9.82 10.72 2.27
N GLY A 60 9.77 9.41 2.53
CA GLY A 60 8.80 8.51 1.90
C GLY A 60 9.34 7.74 0.70
N ILE A 61 8.49 6.89 0.11
CA ILE A 61 8.81 6.05 -1.05
C ILE A 61 8.50 6.80 -2.34
N SER A 62 9.50 7.07 -3.17
CA SER A 62 9.30 7.64 -4.50
C SER A 62 8.60 6.67 -5.46
N GLU A 63 8.06 7.19 -6.56
CA GLU A 63 7.42 6.36 -7.59
C GLU A 63 8.36 5.28 -8.16
N PHE A 64 9.64 5.63 -8.35
CA PHE A 64 10.65 4.68 -8.84
C PHE A 64 10.92 3.54 -7.84
N GLU A 65 11.08 3.86 -6.56
CA GLU A 65 11.27 2.87 -5.49
C GLU A 65 10.03 1.97 -5.38
N TYR A 66 8.84 2.57 -5.38
CA TYR A 66 7.58 1.85 -5.35
C TYR A 66 7.44 0.88 -6.54
N LYS A 67 7.75 1.34 -7.76
CA LYS A 67 7.74 0.51 -8.97
C LYS A 67 8.67 -0.70 -8.84
N ASN A 68 9.86 -0.52 -8.27
CA ASN A 68 10.81 -1.61 -8.04
C ASN A 68 10.28 -2.61 -7.01
N ILE A 69 9.66 -2.13 -5.93
CA ILE A 69 9.04 -3.00 -4.91
C ILE A 69 7.91 -3.83 -5.52
N VAL A 70 7.00 -3.20 -6.26
CA VAL A 70 5.90 -3.89 -6.94
C VAL A 70 6.42 -4.91 -7.96
N ARG A 71 7.54 -4.63 -8.65
CA ARG A 71 8.18 -5.60 -9.54
C ARG A 71 8.67 -6.83 -8.77
N ARG A 72 9.38 -6.64 -7.65
CA ARG A 72 9.86 -7.73 -6.78
C ARG A 72 8.71 -8.56 -6.21
N LEU A 73 7.63 -7.90 -5.76
CA LEU A 73 6.43 -8.59 -5.27
C LEU A 73 5.75 -9.40 -6.38
N ALA A 74 5.70 -8.88 -7.61
CA ALA A 74 5.15 -9.58 -8.76
C ALA A 74 5.98 -10.81 -9.16
N GLU A 75 7.31 -10.70 -9.13
CA GLU A 75 8.25 -11.79 -9.40
C GLU A 75 8.09 -12.92 -8.37
N LYS A 76 7.88 -12.57 -7.10
CA LYS A 76 7.72 -13.53 -5.99
C LYS A 76 6.26 -13.87 -5.67
N ARG A 77 5.29 -13.48 -6.51
CA ARG A 77 3.86 -13.56 -6.18
C ARG A 77 3.42 -14.96 -5.71
N VAL A 78 3.94 -16.02 -6.34
CA VAL A 78 3.59 -17.41 -6.03
C VAL A 78 4.12 -17.81 -4.65
N GLU A 79 5.35 -17.44 -4.34
CA GLU A 79 5.99 -17.69 -3.04
C GLU A 79 5.29 -16.93 -1.91
N LEU A 80 4.78 -15.73 -2.22
CA LEU A 80 4.11 -14.84 -1.27
C LEU A 80 2.58 -15.05 -1.20
N GLY A 81 2.05 -16.01 -1.98
CA GLY A 81 0.61 -16.29 -2.08
C GLY A 81 -0.22 -15.13 -2.66
N LEU A 82 0.40 -14.19 -3.35
CA LEU A 82 -0.27 -13.03 -3.95
C LEU A 82 -0.95 -13.42 -5.26
N SER A 83 -2.20 -12.97 -5.43
CA SER A 83 -2.93 -13.13 -6.68
C SER A 83 -2.50 -12.09 -7.72
N GLU A 84 -2.86 -12.33 -8.98
CA GLU A 84 -2.64 -11.33 -10.04
C GLU A 84 -3.45 -10.05 -9.80
N VAL A 85 -4.58 -10.15 -9.10
CA VAL A 85 -5.42 -9.01 -8.72
C VAL A 85 -4.72 -8.14 -7.69
N ASP A 86 -4.03 -8.74 -6.72
CA ASP A 86 -3.26 -8.00 -5.71
C ASP A 86 -2.14 -7.17 -6.35
N VAL A 87 -1.39 -7.79 -7.26
CA VAL A 87 -0.32 -7.11 -8.02
C VAL A 87 -0.91 -6.00 -8.89
N LYS A 88 -2.08 -6.22 -9.51
CA LYS A 88 -2.77 -5.20 -10.30
C LYS A 88 -3.22 -4.01 -9.45
N ASN A 89 -3.74 -4.27 -8.24
CA ASN A 89 -4.15 -3.23 -7.31
C ASN A 89 -2.96 -2.38 -6.84
N LEU A 90 -1.83 -3.03 -6.52
CA LEU A 90 -0.57 -2.32 -6.22
C LEU A 90 -0.09 -1.47 -7.41
N ARG A 91 -0.12 -2.01 -8.64
CA ARG A 91 0.24 -1.24 -9.84
C ARG A 91 -0.69 -0.05 -10.09
N GLY A 92 -1.94 -0.10 -9.65
CA GLY A 92 -2.91 0.99 -9.81
C GLY A 92 -2.49 2.31 -9.15
N VAL A 93 -1.58 2.26 -8.19
CA VAL A 93 -1.02 3.43 -7.47
C VAL A 93 -0.12 4.28 -8.38
N LEU A 94 0.51 3.67 -9.38
CA LEU A 94 1.44 4.35 -10.29
C LEU A 94 0.74 5.28 -11.29
N GLY A 95 -0.59 5.26 -11.35
CA GLY A 95 -1.31 5.81 -12.51
C GLY A 95 -1.06 4.94 -13.74
N GLN A 96 -2.11 4.69 -14.52
CA GLN A 96 -1.95 3.97 -15.79
C GLN A 96 -1.42 4.92 -16.87
#